data_AF-K0T3L1-F1
#
_entry.id   AF-K0T3L1-F1
#
_cell.length_a   1.000
_cell.length_b   1.000
_cell.length_c   1.000
_cell.angle_alpha   90.00
_cell.angle_beta   90.00
_cell.angle_gamma   90.00
#
_symmetry.space_group_name_H-M   'P 1'
#
loop_
_entity.id
_entity.type
_entity.pdbx_description
1 polymer ?
#
loop_
_entity_poly.entity_id
_entity_poly.type
_entity_poly.pdbx_seq_one_letter_code
_entity_poly.pdbx_strand_id
1 'polypeptide(L)'
;MVEVRRLWGTSRQSAPGGSGSRSRRVARVVLVWLSVLVADFSGSRARNRESSPARGTSSPQSPLEVPPPGRRRMASDEFRGARLVLHVGPVKTATSSIQCSLAHLERTGGLADLLSAKLIESESCRPTKKQKAERLDAYRMRFGLESISNEVKGGKYPMSTHEAVAAGVSFLPQCMDGKAWNATLAVAEDGTKNSPPECWSSSFGAFINNYYSEGALNTYVISNEILTVSFGTLEGEGRCEGVLNALLDSLPPDSQIDIVYTQRYLFETLVSFHKQQCGTFGTKPRMDLFPPKGKAIPLLHEWAKTNFDRDQRTLSDAIRCFRRASEDNDRIRLTVLDYNSDTRDVLGDFYSLLANGDGWIVDELRNRTAGTSEKNTASGRGEEMSYDRVVMSAYSDGLAGPKRGGVERRDARGALKRHVKDSGETIRFEVECPTEAFYSSVLEKSTELHEIVYGHDGEMMGRMSEAFRNAVERGEFCDVDGRATIESNGLRQVLIDKLKKNG
;
A
#
# COMPACT_ATOMS: atom_id res chain seq x y z
N MET A 1 -23.00 49.64 21.34
CA MET A 1 -23.89 49.67 22.52
C MET A 1 -25.24 49.14 22.06
N VAL A 2 -25.95 48.40 22.92
CA VAL A 2 -27.17 47.59 22.72
C VAL A 2 -26.91 46.09 22.51
N GLU A 3 -27.04 45.44 23.66
CA GLU A 3 -27.16 44.02 23.97
C GLU A 3 -28.60 43.49 23.76
N VAL A 4 -28.68 42.18 23.47
CA VAL A 4 -29.53 41.15 24.10
C VAL A 4 -31.06 41.31 24.10
N ARG A 5 -31.77 40.32 23.53
CA ARG A 5 -32.62 39.36 24.29
C ARG A 5 -33.15 38.20 23.46
N ARG A 6 -33.08 37.01 24.07
CA ARG A 6 -33.75 35.74 23.74
C ARG A 6 -35.27 35.88 23.82
N LEU A 7 -36.00 35.03 23.09
CA LEU A 7 -37.19 34.33 23.60
C LEU A 7 -37.34 32.96 22.91
N TRP A 8 -37.59 31.93 23.72
CA TRP A 8 -38.04 30.60 23.34
C TRP A 8 -39.57 30.58 23.22
N GLY A 9 -40.10 29.70 22.36
CA GLY A 9 -41.53 29.39 22.28
C GLY A 9 -41.77 28.09 21.51
N THR A 10 -42.12 27.04 22.25
CA THR A 10 -42.52 25.70 21.82
C THR A 10 -43.97 25.65 21.30
N SER A 11 -44.29 24.72 20.39
CA SER A 11 -45.39 23.73 20.51
C SER A 11 -46.17 23.37 19.22
N ARG A 12 -46.13 22.06 18.90
CA ARG A 12 -47.17 21.13 18.39
C ARG A 12 -47.69 21.15 16.93
N GLN A 13 -47.58 19.93 16.35
CA GLN A 13 -48.57 19.08 15.62
C GLN A 13 -49.30 19.73 14.42
N SER A 14 -49.43 19.13 13.23
CA SER A 14 -49.83 17.75 12.90
C SER A 14 -49.67 17.51 11.37
N ALA A 15 -49.39 16.27 10.97
CA ALA A 15 -49.67 15.72 9.62
C ALA A 15 -51.18 15.35 9.53
N PRO A 16 -51.84 15.05 8.38
CA PRO A 16 -51.39 14.04 7.38
C PRO A 16 -51.86 14.20 5.90
N GLY A 17 -51.31 13.33 5.02
CA GLY A 17 -51.93 12.82 3.78
C GLY A 17 -51.88 13.73 2.53
N GLY A 18 -51.69 13.25 1.30
CA GLY A 18 -51.55 11.90 0.75
C GLY A 18 -51.48 11.95 -0.79
N SER A 19 -51.09 10.81 -1.39
CA SER A 19 -51.31 10.32 -2.77
C SER A 19 -50.82 11.18 -3.96
N GLY A 20 -49.82 10.75 -4.73
CA GLY A 20 -49.99 9.90 -5.93
C GLY A 20 -49.51 10.72 -7.16
N SER A 21 -48.96 10.23 -8.27
CA SER A 21 -48.78 8.90 -8.86
C SER A 21 -47.84 9.04 -10.09
N ARG A 22 -47.21 7.93 -10.51
CA ARG A 22 -46.82 7.56 -11.90
C ARG A 22 -45.82 8.46 -12.66
N SER A 23 -44.67 7.95 -13.10
CA SER A 23 -44.40 7.26 -14.40
C SER A 23 -43.00 7.77 -14.82
N ARG A 24 -42.07 7.12 -15.51
CA ARG A 24 -41.97 5.87 -16.28
C ARG A 24 -40.47 5.62 -16.47
N ARG A 25 -40.08 4.34 -16.51
CA ARG A 25 -38.83 3.89 -17.11
C ARG A 25 -38.82 4.23 -18.60
N VAL A 26 -37.69 4.69 -19.14
CA VAL A 26 -37.28 4.41 -20.53
C VAL A 26 -35.77 4.18 -20.54
N ALA A 27 -35.39 2.94 -20.83
CA ALA A 27 -34.07 2.59 -21.29
C ALA A 27 -33.90 3.02 -22.75
N ARG A 28 -32.72 3.53 -23.12
CA ARG A 28 -32.24 3.47 -24.50
C ARG A 28 -30.75 3.16 -24.53
N VAL A 29 -30.48 1.95 -25.01
CA VAL A 29 -29.25 1.52 -25.66
C VAL A 29 -29.06 2.36 -26.92
N VAL A 30 -27.85 2.90 -27.13
CA VAL A 30 -27.38 3.29 -28.47
C VAL A 30 -25.94 2.82 -28.60
N LEU A 31 -25.72 2.04 -29.64
CA LEU A 31 -24.48 1.41 -30.07
C LEU A 31 -24.29 1.92 -31.49
N VAL A 32 -23.26 2.74 -31.78
CA VAL A 32 -22.81 3.05 -33.15
C VAL A 32 -21.29 3.29 -33.15
N TRP A 33 -20.69 2.79 -34.22
CA TRP A 33 -19.31 2.56 -34.62
C TRP A 33 -18.57 3.74 -35.30
N LEU A 34 -17.28 3.47 -35.58
CA LEU A 34 -16.32 4.05 -36.56
C LEU A 34 -15.67 5.40 -36.18
N SER A 35 -14.42 5.75 -36.53
CA SER A 35 -13.14 5.18 -37.05
C SER A 35 -12.30 6.42 -37.48
N VAL A 36 -11.04 6.23 -37.94
CA VAL A 36 -10.14 7.19 -38.65
C VAL A 36 -9.08 7.85 -37.73
N LEU A 37 -7.83 7.31 -37.69
CA LEU A 37 -6.62 7.66 -38.50
C LEU A 37 -5.90 8.91 -37.91
N VAL A 38 -4.57 9.05 -37.76
CA VAL A 38 -3.37 8.76 -38.58
C VAL A 38 -2.15 8.73 -37.63
N ALA A 39 -1.18 7.82 -37.78
CA ALA A 39 0.26 8.02 -38.14
C ALA A 39 0.87 9.41 -37.78
N ASP A 40 2.12 9.64 -37.39
CA ASP A 40 3.46 9.07 -37.55
C ASP A 40 4.26 9.57 -36.32
N PHE A 41 5.31 8.94 -35.79
CA PHE A 41 6.68 9.08 -36.28
C PHE A 41 7.56 8.15 -35.44
N SER A 42 7.97 7.01 -36.01
CA SER A 42 9.14 6.26 -35.56
C SER A 42 10.14 6.28 -36.69
N GLY A 43 11.04 7.27 -36.64
CA GLY A 43 12.13 7.46 -37.59
C GLY A 43 13.39 6.76 -37.10
N SER A 44 13.74 5.69 -37.80
CA SER A 44 14.92 4.84 -37.65
C SER A 44 16.26 5.55 -37.82
N ARG A 45 17.29 5.03 -37.12
CA ARG A 45 18.68 5.02 -37.60
C ARG A 45 19.35 3.70 -37.23
N ALA A 46 19.46 2.79 -38.20
CA ALA A 46 20.59 1.88 -38.32
C ALA A 46 20.70 1.40 -39.77
N ARG A 47 21.92 1.46 -40.30
CA ARG A 47 22.27 1.32 -41.71
C ARG A 47 22.33 -0.15 -42.15
N ASN A 48 21.97 -0.34 -43.40
CA ASN A 48 22.18 -1.53 -44.24
C ASN A 48 23.62 -2.07 -44.20
N ARG A 49 23.75 -3.39 -44.28
CA ARG A 49 24.63 -4.03 -45.27
C ARG A 49 24.04 -5.35 -45.75
N GLU A 50 23.94 -5.45 -47.07
CA GLU A 50 23.40 -6.53 -47.88
C GLU A 50 24.30 -7.77 -47.90
N SER A 51 23.71 -8.97 -48.03
CA SER A 51 23.85 -9.83 -49.22
C SER A 51 23.16 -11.19 -49.03
N SER A 52 22.12 -11.45 -49.82
CA SER A 52 21.37 -12.73 -49.99
C SER A 52 22.15 -13.74 -50.85
N PRO A 53 21.57 -14.85 -51.40
CA PRO A 53 20.47 -15.75 -50.97
C PRO A 53 20.83 -17.26 -51.12
N ALA A 54 19.98 -18.19 -50.61
CA ALA A 54 19.37 -19.29 -51.41
C ALA A 54 18.63 -20.37 -50.58
N ARG A 55 17.35 -20.54 -50.94
CA ARG A 55 16.53 -21.76 -51.15
C ARG A 55 16.34 -22.85 -50.07
N GLY A 56 15.05 -23.18 -49.86
CA GLY A 56 14.54 -24.50 -49.44
C GLY A 56 13.20 -24.41 -48.69
N THR A 57 12.07 -24.14 -49.37
CA THR A 57 10.97 -25.09 -49.67
C THR A 57 10.26 -25.80 -48.50
N SER A 58 9.02 -25.34 -48.25
CA SER A 58 7.75 -26.08 -48.03
C SER A 58 7.51 -26.98 -46.79
N SER A 59 6.65 -26.46 -45.89
CA SER A 59 5.36 -27.00 -45.35
C SER A 59 5.27 -28.36 -44.63
N PRO A 60 4.21 -28.63 -43.81
CA PRO A 60 3.36 -27.75 -42.99
C PRO A 60 3.31 -28.16 -41.50
N GLN A 61 2.92 -27.21 -40.64
CA GLN A 61 2.64 -27.42 -39.22
C GLN A 61 1.43 -28.34 -39.01
N SER A 62 1.62 -29.41 -38.24
CA SER A 62 0.53 -30.09 -37.52
C SER A 62 0.22 -29.32 -36.23
N PRO A 63 -1.06 -29.20 -35.84
CA PRO A 63 -1.43 -28.54 -34.60
C PRO A 63 -1.00 -29.41 -33.42
N LEU A 64 -0.13 -28.88 -32.56
CA LEU A 64 0.16 -29.47 -31.26
C LEU A 64 -1.12 -29.47 -30.45
N GLU A 65 -1.65 -30.67 -30.23
CA GLU A 65 -2.72 -30.96 -29.28
C GLU A 65 -2.36 -30.37 -27.91
N VAL A 66 -3.21 -29.45 -27.43
CA VAL A 66 -3.22 -29.02 -26.04
C VAL A 66 -3.74 -30.21 -25.22
N PRO A 67 -2.95 -30.76 -24.27
CA PRO A 67 -3.46 -31.82 -23.41
C PRO A 67 -4.52 -31.24 -22.44
N PRO A 68 -5.55 -32.02 -22.07
CA PRO A 68 -6.63 -31.56 -21.22
C PRO A 68 -6.16 -31.30 -19.78
N PRO A 69 -6.85 -30.43 -19.01
CA PRO A 69 -6.47 -30.11 -17.63
C PRO A 69 -6.81 -31.31 -16.75
N GLY A 70 -5.79 -32.07 -16.35
CA GLY A 70 -6.00 -33.26 -15.55
C GLY A 70 -4.72 -34.01 -15.23
N ARG A 71 -3.89 -33.44 -14.35
CA ARG A 71 -3.06 -34.21 -13.40
C ARG A 71 -2.49 -33.27 -12.34
N ARG A 72 -3.14 -33.27 -11.16
CA ARG A 72 -2.46 -33.00 -9.89
C ARG A 72 -1.27 -33.96 -9.81
N ARG A 73 -0.06 -33.45 -10.01
CA ARG A 73 1.15 -34.08 -9.50
C ARG A 73 1.54 -33.29 -8.27
N MET A 74 1.21 -33.86 -7.11
CA MET A 74 1.79 -33.51 -5.82
C MET A 74 3.31 -33.54 -5.97
N ALA A 75 3.96 -32.41 -5.69
CA ALA A 75 5.40 -32.30 -5.65
C ALA A 75 5.79 -31.46 -4.42
N SER A 76 6.89 -31.90 -3.80
CA SER A 76 7.43 -31.58 -2.48
C SER A 76 6.74 -32.28 -1.30
N ASP A 77 7.57 -32.87 -0.44
CA ASP A 77 7.20 -33.47 0.84
C ASP A 77 6.28 -32.50 1.59
N GLU A 78 4.98 -32.82 1.57
CA GLU A 78 3.93 -31.91 2.00
C GLU A 78 4.08 -31.60 3.48
N PHE A 79 4.61 -30.42 3.77
CA PHE A 79 4.39 -29.78 5.06
C PHE A 79 2.89 -29.83 5.36
N ARG A 80 2.52 -30.64 6.36
CA ARG A 80 1.11 -30.92 6.68
C ARG A 80 0.47 -29.87 7.55
N GLY A 81 1.26 -29.05 8.25
CA GLY A 81 0.78 -28.01 9.16
C GLY A 81 0.21 -26.79 8.43
N ALA A 82 -0.38 -25.86 9.19
CA ALA A 82 -0.75 -24.57 8.65
C ALA A 82 0.49 -23.66 8.51
N ARG A 83 0.60 -22.96 7.40
CA ARG A 83 1.64 -21.97 7.11
C ARG A 83 1.02 -20.58 7.14
N LEU A 84 1.36 -19.79 8.14
CA LEU A 84 0.95 -18.38 8.22
C LEU A 84 2.05 -17.49 7.64
N VAL A 85 1.76 -16.83 6.53
CA VAL A 85 2.64 -15.86 5.89
C VAL A 85 2.27 -14.45 6.35
N LEU A 86 3.15 -13.82 7.12
CA LEU A 86 3.07 -12.43 7.52
C LEU A 86 3.95 -11.60 6.57
N HIS A 87 3.33 -11.01 5.55
CA HIS A 87 4.02 -10.02 4.72
C HIS A 87 3.99 -8.66 5.42
N VAL A 88 5.19 -8.24 5.83
CA VAL A 88 5.49 -6.99 6.52
C VAL A 88 6.33 -6.13 5.59
N GLY A 89 6.08 -4.83 5.53
CA GLY A 89 6.92 -3.96 4.72
C GLY A 89 6.82 -2.50 5.12
N PRO A 90 7.66 -1.63 4.54
CA PRO A 90 7.61 -0.20 4.80
C PRO A 90 6.26 0.35 4.38
N VAL A 91 5.76 1.28 5.16
CA VAL A 91 4.43 1.83 4.94
C VAL A 91 4.42 2.62 3.60
N LYS A 92 3.53 2.21 2.69
CA LYS A 92 3.15 2.72 1.36
C LYS A 92 4.26 3.04 0.37
N THR A 93 5.07 2.06 0.01
CA THR A 93 6.12 2.34 -0.98
C THR A 93 6.13 1.38 -2.17
N ALA A 94 5.70 0.12 -2.03
CA ALA A 94 5.58 -0.84 -3.15
C ALA A 94 4.86 -2.16 -2.78
N THR A 95 4.79 -2.45 -1.49
CA THR A 95 3.92 -3.44 -0.85
C THR A 95 2.46 -3.42 -1.35
N SER A 96 1.97 -2.28 -1.81
CA SER A 96 0.64 -2.15 -2.42
C SER A 96 0.49 -2.98 -3.69
N SER A 97 1.53 -3.13 -4.52
CA SER A 97 1.47 -3.97 -5.73
C SER A 97 1.33 -5.46 -5.37
N ILE A 98 2.10 -5.94 -4.39
CA ILE A 98 1.97 -7.31 -3.85
C ILE A 98 0.56 -7.52 -3.28
N GLN A 99 0.09 -6.59 -2.43
CA GLN A 99 -1.23 -6.65 -1.81
C GLN A 99 -2.37 -6.69 -2.82
N CYS A 100 -2.30 -5.85 -3.85
CA CYS A 100 -3.31 -5.78 -4.89
C CYS A 100 -3.30 -7.00 -5.80
N SER A 101 -2.12 -7.54 -6.10
CA SER A 101 -1.98 -8.78 -6.87
C SER A 101 -2.51 -9.97 -6.08
N LEU A 102 -2.18 -10.09 -4.78
CA LEU A 102 -2.78 -11.08 -3.89
C LEU A 102 -4.31 -10.98 -3.83
N ALA A 103 -4.85 -9.77 -3.67
CA ALA A 103 -6.29 -9.54 -3.66
C ALA A 103 -6.96 -9.86 -5.00
N HIS A 104 -6.25 -9.73 -6.12
CA HIS A 104 -6.74 -10.15 -7.43
C HIS A 104 -6.75 -11.69 -7.56
N LEU A 105 -5.63 -12.34 -7.22
CA LEU A 105 -5.48 -13.79 -7.29
C LEU A 105 -6.47 -14.51 -6.36
N GLU A 106 -6.72 -13.98 -5.16
CA GLU A 106 -7.76 -14.49 -4.26
C GLU A 106 -9.15 -14.44 -4.90
N ARG A 107 -9.50 -13.32 -5.56
CA ARG A 107 -10.82 -13.12 -6.19
C ARG A 107 -11.03 -14.02 -7.40
N THR A 108 -9.96 -14.35 -8.11
CA THR A 108 -10.01 -15.21 -9.30
C THR A 108 -9.86 -16.70 -8.97
N GLY A 109 -9.64 -17.04 -7.70
CA GLY A 109 -9.40 -18.42 -7.25
C GLY A 109 -7.95 -18.89 -7.42
N GLY A 110 -7.09 -18.11 -8.09
CA GLY A 110 -5.71 -18.50 -8.41
C GLY A 110 -4.85 -18.87 -7.20
N LEU A 111 -5.01 -18.20 -6.05
CA LEU A 111 -4.28 -18.57 -4.81
C LEU A 111 -4.70 -19.94 -4.28
N ALA A 112 -6.02 -20.22 -4.26
CA ALA A 112 -6.54 -21.48 -3.77
C ALA A 112 -6.21 -22.62 -4.73
N ASP A 113 -6.35 -22.39 -6.04
CA ASP A 113 -6.16 -23.40 -7.08
C ASP A 113 -4.70 -23.86 -7.20
N LEU A 114 -3.74 -22.95 -7.06
CA LEU A 114 -2.31 -23.23 -7.27
C LEU A 114 -1.58 -23.59 -5.97
N LEU A 115 -1.95 -22.97 -4.84
CA LEU A 115 -1.17 -23.03 -3.60
C LEU A 115 -1.96 -23.54 -2.39
N SER A 116 -3.26 -23.87 -2.54
CA SER A 116 -4.14 -24.10 -1.38
C SER A 116 -4.05 -22.97 -0.35
N ALA A 117 -3.94 -21.72 -0.85
CA ALA A 117 -3.72 -20.53 -0.04
C ALA A 117 -4.99 -19.67 0.12
N LYS A 118 -5.06 -18.92 1.22
CA LYS A 118 -6.11 -17.95 1.52
C LYS A 118 -5.55 -16.57 1.89
N LEU A 119 -6.03 -15.52 1.22
CA LEU A 119 -5.77 -14.15 1.65
C LEU A 119 -6.71 -13.74 2.79
N ILE A 120 -6.14 -13.57 3.98
CA ILE A 120 -6.84 -13.10 5.18
C ILE A 120 -7.05 -11.59 5.11
N GLU A 121 -5.96 -10.83 4.95
CA GLU A 121 -5.99 -9.36 5.04
C GLU A 121 -5.02 -8.71 4.05
N SER A 122 -5.47 -7.62 3.43
CA SER A 122 -4.64 -6.73 2.61
C SER A 122 -5.05 -5.28 2.83
N GLU A 123 -4.09 -4.39 3.12
CA GLU A 123 -4.40 -2.99 3.44
C GLU A 123 -4.80 -2.17 2.20
N SER A 124 -4.02 -2.24 1.12
CA SER A 124 -4.13 -1.35 -0.03
C SER A 124 -5.31 -1.66 -0.95
N CYS A 125 -5.72 -2.94 -1.02
CA CYS A 125 -6.74 -3.42 -1.95
C CYS A 125 -7.95 -4.02 -1.23
N ARG A 126 -8.58 -3.23 -0.36
CA ARG A 126 -9.75 -3.68 0.41
C ARG A 126 -10.93 -4.05 -0.49
N PRO A 127 -11.68 -5.11 -0.14
CA PRO A 127 -12.87 -5.49 -0.90
C PRO A 127 -13.96 -4.41 -0.83
N THR A 128 -14.72 -4.27 -1.92
CA THR A 128 -15.94 -3.45 -1.95
C THR A 128 -17.03 -4.03 -1.05
N LYS A 129 -18.07 -3.25 -0.71
CA LYS A 129 -19.20 -3.74 0.11
C LYS A 129 -19.83 -5.02 -0.45
N LYS A 130 -20.00 -5.09 -1.78
CA LYS A 130 -20.55 -6.28 -2.45
C LYS A 130 -19.64 -7.49 -2.27
N GLN A 131 -18.33 -7.33 -2.53
CA GLN A 131 -17.35 -8.41 -2.38
C GLN A 131 -17.22 -8.89 -0.93
N LYS A 132 -17.35 -8.00 0.06
CA LYS A 132 -17.38 -8.39 1.48
C LYS A 132 -18.54 -9.32 1.78
N ALA A 133 -19.74 -8.96 1.32
CA ALA A 133 -20.94 -9.77 1.50
C ALA A 133 -20.77 -11.14 0.81
N GLU A 134 -20.31 -11.15 -0.44
CA GLU A 134 -20.06 -12.39 -1.19
C GLU A 134 -19.03 -13.30 -0.48
N ARG A 135 -17.94 -12.75 0.07
CA ARG A 135 -16.95 -13.52 0.85
C ARG A 135 -17.54 -14.11 2.12
N LEU A 136 -18.30 -13.29 2.85
CA LEU A 136 -18.90 -13.71 4.12
C LEU A 136 -19.98 -14.78 3.90
N ASP A 137 -20.81 -14.62 2.89
CA ASP A 137 -21.83 -15.60 2.52
C ASP A 137 -21.19 -16.92 2.08
N ALA A 138 -20.13 -16.87 1.27
CA ALA A 138 -19.36 -18.06 0.90
C ALA A 138 -18.75 -18.77 2.12
N TYR A 139 -18.22 -18.00 3.08
CA TYR A 139 -17.70 -18.56 4.34
C TYR A 139 -18.81 -19.23 5.15
N ARG A 140 -19.95 -18.56 5.35
CA ARG A 140 -21.11 -19.10 6.09
C ARG A 140 -21.66 -20.37 5.45
N MET A 141 -21.82 -20.38 4.12
CA MET A 141 -22.28 -21.56 3.38
C MET A 141 -21.31 -22.73 3.52
N ARG A 142 -20.00 -22.47 3.53
CA ARG A 142 -18.98 -23.52 3.58
C ARG A 142 -18.89 -24.19 4.95
N PHE A 143 -19.03 -23.42 6.04
CA PHE A 143 -18.76 -23.90 7.40
C PHE A 143 -20.02 -23.98 8.28
N GLY A 144 -21.22 -23.84 7.71
CA GLY A 144 -22.49 -24.03 8.43
C GLY A 144 -22.73 -23.03 9.58
N LEU A 145 -22.11 -21.85 9.52
CA LEU A 145 -22.22 -20.83 10.57
C LEU A 145 -23.48 -19.98 10.38
N GLU A 146 -24.64 -20.49 10.81
CA GLU A 146 -25.91 -19.76 10.77
C GLU A 146 -25.98 -18.61 11.79
N SER A 147 -25.13 -18.62 12.83
CA SER A 147 -25.14 -17.61 13.89
C SER A 147 -23.74 -17.16 14.32
N ILE A 148 -23.07 -16.35 13.49
CA ILE A 148 -22.11 -15.39 14.05
C ILE A 148 -22.98 -14.30 14.69
N SER A 149 -23.04 -14.26 16.02
CA SER A 149 -23.95 -13.35 16.73
C SER A 149 -23.59 -11.88 16.43
N ASN A 150 -24.60 -11.08 16.10
CA ASN A 150 -24.48 -9.66 15.75
C ASN A 150 -24.21 -8.75 16.98
N GLU A 151 -23.75 -9.27 18.12
CA GLU A 151 -23.47 -8.43 19.29
C GLU A 151 -22.09 -7.76 19.21
N VAL A 152 -21.91 -6.89 18.21
CA VAL A 152 -20.94 -5.81 18.29
C VAL A 152 -21.60 -4.66 19.03
N LYS A 153 -21.53 -4.66 20.36
CA LYS A 153 -21.94 -3.50 21.16
C LYS A 153 -21.00 -2.33 20.83
N GLY A 154 -21.60 -1.26 20.32
CA GLY A 154 -20.93 -0.09 19.78
C GLY A 154 -19.97 0.58 20.78
N GLY A 155 -18.69 0.47 20.49
CA GLY A 155 -17.63 1.40 20.86
C GLY A 155 -16.78 1.65 19.61
N LYS A 156 -16.07 2.78 19.51
CA LYS A 156 -15.28 3.18 18.32
C LYS A 156 -14.38 2.02 17.82
N TYR A 157 -14.88 1.30 16.81
CA TYR A 157 -14.24 0.25 15.99
C TYR A 157 -13.58 -0.94 16.72
N PRO A 158 -14.23 -2.12 16.79
CA PRO A 158 -13.53 -3.39 16.99
C PRO A 158 -13.18 -3.97 15.61
N MET A 159 -11.99 -3.68 15.05
CA MET A 159 -11.62 -4.15 13.68
C MET A 159 -10.98 -5.55 13.63
N SER A 160 -11.16 -6.39 14.66
CA SER A 160 -10.58 -7.73 14.73
C SER A 160 -11.58 -8.79 15.19
N THR A 161 -12.83 -8.72 14.70
CA THR A 161 -13.84 -9.77 14.92
C THR A 161 -13.72 -10.88 13.88
N HIS A 162 -14.21 -12.07 14.19
CA HIS A 162 -14.24 -13.21 13.25
C HIS A 162 -14.94 -12.86 11.94
N GLU A 163 -16.07 -12.15 12.01
CA GLU A 163 -16.80 -11.68 10.83
C GLU A 163 -15.96 -10.73 9.96
N ALA A 164 -15.21 -9.82 10.58
CA ALA A 164 -14.34 -8.90 9.86
C ALA A 164 -13.19 -9.64 9.14
N VAL A 165 -12.63 -10.67 9.78
CA VAL A 165 -11.63 -11.55 9.17
C VAL A 165 -12.23 -12.31 7.99
N ALA A 166 -13.39 -12.94 8.17
CA ALA A 166 -14.08 -13.67 7.10
C ALA A 166 -14.43 -12.77 5.89
N ALA A 167 -14.86 -11.54 6.15
CA ALA A 167 -15.17 -10.55 5.12
C ALA A 167 -13.91 -9.91 4.47
N GLY A 168 -12.70 -10.19 4.98
CA GLY A 168 -11.43 -9.64 4.46
C GLY A 168 -11.24 -8.15 4.74
N VAL A 169 -11.73 -7.68 5.88
CA VAL A 169 -11.71 -6.27 6.27
C VAL A 169 -11.22 -6.06 7.71
N SER A 170 -10.65 -7.11 8.29
CA SER A 170 -9.97 -7.05 9.57
C SER A 170 -8.83 -6.04 9.56
N PHE A 171 -8.34 -5.75 10.76
CA PHE A 171 -7.19 -4.91 10.97
C PHE A 171 -6.33 -5.52 12.09
N LEU A 172 -5.50 -6.49 11.72
CA LEU A 172 -4.60 -7.20 12.64
C LEU A 172 -3.75 -6.26 13.52
N PRO A 173 -3.23 -5.11 13.04
CA PRO A 173 -2.40 -4.22 13.87
C PRO A 173 -2.99 -3.82 15.23
N GLN A 174 -4.32 -3.72 15.35
CA GLN A 174 -4.96 -3.44 16.64
C GLN A 174 -4.88 -4.62 17.61
N CYS A 175 -4.91 -5.85 17.10
CA CYS A 175 -4.74 -7.05 17.92
C CYS A 175 -3.26 -7.28 18.30
N MET A 176 -2.34 -6.64 17.58
CA MET A 176 -0.90 -6.64 17.88
C MET A 176 -0.46 -5.46 18.74
N ASP A 177 -1.38 -4.65 19.28
CA ASP A 177 -1.03 -3.59 20.25
C ASP A 177 -0.37 -4.24 21.47
N GLY A 178 0.80 -3.72 21.84
CA GLY A 178 1.55 -4.16 22.99
C GLY A 178 0.74 -4.19 24.29
N LYS A 179 -0.30 -3.35 24.45
CA LYS A 179 -1.18 -3.43 25.62
C LYS A 179 -2.01 -4.71 25.67
N ALA A 180 -2.52 -5.17 24.52
CA ALA A 180 -3.30 -6.40 24.45
C ALA A 180 -2.43 -7.61 24.81
N TRP A 181 -1.19 -7.63 24.31
CA TRP A 181 -0.24 -8.69 24.57
C TRP A 181 0.43 -8.62 25.94
N ASN A 182 0.55 -7.44 26.55
CA ASN A 182 1.10 -7.32 27.90
C ASN A 182 0.24 -8.01 28.95
N ALA A 183 -1.09 -7.90 28.86
CA ALA A 183 -1.98 -8.61 29.76
C ALA A 183 -1.89 -10.13 29.60
N THR A 184 -1.59 -10.58 28.38
CA THR A 184 -1.49 -11.99 28.02
C THR A 184 -0.15 -12.61 28.42
N LEU A 185 0.96 -11.93 28.14
CA LEU A 185 2.31 -12.44 28.38
C LEU A 185 2.76 -12.31 29.84
N ALA A 186 2.18 -11.37 30.60
CA ALA A 186 2.48 -11.21 32.03
C ALA A 186 1.89 -12.33 32.92
N VAL A 187 0.93 -13.11 32.41
CA VAL A 187 0.28 -14.18 33.17
C VAL A 187 1.09 -15.50 33.14
N ALA A 188 2.09 -15.62 32.25
CA ALA A 188 2.87 -16.85 32.06
C ALA A 188 4.00 -17.08 33.09
N GLU A 189 4.09 -16.27 34.17
CA GLU A 189 5.08 -16.46 35.25
C GLU A 189 4.90 -17.80 36.01
N ASP A 190 3.77 -18.50 35.83
CA ASP A 190 3.46 -19.80 36.43
C ASP A 190 3.84 -21.01 35.55
N GLY A 191 4.48 -20.78 34.39
CA GLY A 191 4.88 -21.83 33.46
C GLY A 191 3.74 -22.35 32.57
N THR A 192 2.58 -21.69 32.56
CA THR A 192 1.52 -21.99 31.57
C THR A 192 1.83 -21.36 30.21
N LYS A 193 1.44 -22.06 29.12
CA LYS A 193 1.69 -21.61 27.74
C LYS A 193 1.07 -20.23 27.48
N ASN A 194 1.89 -19.31 26.96
CA ASN A 194 1.45 -18.01 26.44
C ASN A 194 0.24 -18.20 25.50
N SER A 195 -0.93 -17.71 25.89
CA SER A 195 -2.17 -17.90 25.14
C SER A 195 -2.60 -16.61 24.45
N PRO A 196 -2.74 -16.54 23.11
CA PRO A 196 -3.02 -15.28 22.42
C PRO A 196 -4.27 -14.55 22.96
N PRO A 197 -4.32 -13.20 22.81
CA PRO A 197 -5.49 -12.43 23.20
C PRO A 197 -6.73 -12.89 22.43
N GLU A 198 -7.91 -12.67 23.00
CA GLU A 198 -9.19 -13.09 22.42
C GLU A 198 -9.39 -12.54 21.00
N CYS A 199 -8.90 -11.32 20.72
CA CYS A 199 -8.95 -10.73 19.39
C CYS A 199 -8.22 -11.56 18.33
N TRP A 200 -7.28 -12.43 18.70
CA TRP A 200 -6.62 -13.37 17.80
C TRP A 200 -7.36 -14.71 17.82
N SER A 201 -7.47 -15.31 19.01
CA SER A 201 -7.97 -16.68 19.20
C SER A 201 -9.39 -16.84 18.64
N SER A 202 -10.27 -15.88 18.94
CA SER A 202 -11.68 -15.90 18.49
C SER A 202 -11.90 -15.32 17.10
N SER A 203 -10.85 -14.86 16.39
CA SER A 203 -11.00 -14.29 15.04
C SER A 203 -10.06 -14.92 14.01
N PHE A 204 -8.79 -14.51 13.97
CA PHE A 204 -7.78 -14.98 13.04
C PHE A 204 -7.50 -16.47 13.26
N GLY A 205 -7.26 -16.88 14.51
CA GLY A 205 -7.04 -18.28 14.87
C GLY A 205 -8.23 -19.16 14.49
N ALA A 206 -9.44 -18.77 14.90
CA ALA A 206 -10.67 -19.47 14.52
C ALA A 206 -10.87 -19.57 12.99
N PHE A 207 -10.63 -18.49 12.24
CA PHE A 207 -10.73 -18.49 10.79
C PHE A 207 -9.72 -19.46 10.14
N ILE A 208 -8.47 -19.43 10.59
CA ILE A 208 -7.40 -20.30 10.09
C ILE A 208 -7.76 -21.77 10.38
N ASN A 209 -8.15 -22.07 11.62
CA ASN A 209 -8.49 -23.41 12.04
C ASN A 209 -9.65 -24.00 11.23
N ASN A 210 -10.74 -23.25 11.00
CA ASN A 210 -11.86 -23.72 10.18
C ASN A 210 -11.43 -24.06 8.74
N TYR A 211 -10.66 -23.18 8.10
CA TYR A 211 -10.16 -23.45 6.75
C TYR A 211 -9.13 -24.58 6.68
N TYR A 212 -8.43 -24.85 7.78
CA TYR A 212 -7.42 -25.89 7.83
C TYR A 212 -8.08 -27.26 8.02
N SER A 213 -8.98 -27.37 9.00
CA SER A 213 -9.67 -28.63 9.31
C SER A 213 -10.69 -29.03 8.24
N GLU A 214 -11.41 -28.06 7.69
CA GLU A 214 -12.58 -28.32 6.81
C GLU A 214 -12.41 -27.73 5.40
N GLY A 215 -11.49 -26.78 5.24
CA GLY A 215 -11.31 -26.03 4.00
C GLY A 215 -10.24 -26.58 3.05
N ALA A 216 -9.43 -27.55 3.49
CA ALA A 216 -8.26 -28.06 2.77
C ALA A 216 -7.31 -26.95 2.28
N LEU A 217 -7.25 -25.83 3.00
CA LEU A 217 -6.26 -24.78 2.78
C LEU A 217 -5.21 -24.88 3.88
N ASN A 218 -3.95 -24.74 3.53
CA ASN A 218 -2.85 -24.82 4.47
C ASN A 218 -2.00 -23.55 4.49
N THR A 219 -2.14 -22.65 3.51
CA THR A 219 -1.38 -21.40 3.47
C THR A 219 -2.28 -20.19 3.72
N TYR A 220 -1.87 -19.31 4.63
CA TYR A 220 -2.67 -18.18 5.08
C TYR A 220 -1.86 -16.90 4.99
N VAL A 221 -2.32 -15.93 4.21
CA VAL A 221 -1.54 -14.71 3.94
C VAL A 221 -2.17 -13.51 4.62
N ILE A 222 -1.41 -12.85 5.47
CA ILE A 222 -1.71 -11.52 6.03
C ILE A 222 -0.67 -10.56 5.46
N SER A 223 -1.12 -9.61 4.65
CA SER A 223 -0.23 -8.67 3.98
C SER A 223 -0.60 -7.24 4.35
N ASN A 224 0.04 -6.71 5.39
CA ASN A 224 -0.27 -5.40 5.95
C ASN A 224 1.00 -4.64 6.36
N GLU A 225 1.14 -3.42 5.85
CA GLU A 225 2.35 -2.59 5.99
C GLU A 225 2.48 -2.03 7.41
N ILE A 226 1.35 -1.83 8.09
CA ILE A 226 1.29 -1.31 9.47
C ILE A 226 1.80 -2.34 10.49
N LEU A 227 1.94 -3.61 10.11
CA LEU A 227 2.55 -4.62 10.99
C LEU A 227 3.96 -4.23 11.42
N THR A 228 4.73 -3.57 10.55
CA THR A 228 6.03 -3.00 10.92
C THR A 228 5.93 -2.11 12.15
N VAL A 229 4.90 -1.25 12.21
CA VAL A 229 4.66 -0.36 13.34
C VAL A 229 4.26 -1.14 14.58
N SER A 230 3.33 -2.08 14.45
CA SER A 230 2.88 -2.89 15.58
C SER A 230 4.04 -3.67 16.22
N PHE A 231 4.79 -4.42 15.42
CA PHE A 231 5.90 -5.22 15.91
C PHE A 231 7.08 -4.37 16.37
N GLY A 232 7.35 -3.23 15.72
CA GLY A 232 8.39 -2.29 16.14
C GLY A 232 8.14 -1.65 17.52
N THR A 233 6.89 -1.65 18.01
CA THR A 233 6.55 -1.15 19.36
C THR A 233 6.56 -2.23 20.46
N LEU A 234 6.86 -3.48 20.12
CA LEU A 234 6.98 -4.57 21.09
C LEU A 234 8.34 -4.50 21.79
N GLU A 235 8.54 -3.44 22.57
CA GLU A 235 9.73 -3.22 23.38
C GLU A 235 9.78 -4.23 24.55
N GLY A 236 10.97 -4.75 24.83
CA GLY A 236 11.25 -5.72 25.91
C GLY A 236 11.96 -6.98 25.43
N GLU A 237 12.86 -7.51 26.25
CA GLU A 237 13.54 -8.80 25.99
C GLU A 237 12.50 -9.94 25.94
N GLY A 238 12.60 -10.84 24.96
CA GLY A 238 11.70 -11.99 24.79
C GLY A 238 10.23 -11.67 24.42
N ARG A 239 9.81 -10.40 24.39
CA ARG A 239 8.40 -10.05 24.18
C ARG A 239 7.90 -10.38 22.78
N CYS A 240 8.63 -9.96 21.75
CA CYS A 240 8.27 -10.23 20.37
C CYS A 240 8.26 -11.74 20.08
N GLU A 241 9.28 -12.45 20.57
CA GLU A 241 9.37 -13.91 20.51
C GLU A 241 8.16 -14.56 21.19
N GLY A 242 7.81 -14.13 22.40
CA GLY A 242 6.63 -14.59 23.13
C GLY A 242 5.32 -14.37 22.37
N VAL A 243 5.16 -13.23 21.67
CA VAL A 243 4.00 -12.98 20.80
C VAL A 243 3.98 -13.99 19.65
N LEU A 244 5.06 -14.12 18.88
CA LEU A 244 5.10 -15.01 17.72
C LEU A 244 4.97 -16.49 18.10
N ASN A 245 5.56 -16.90 19.23
CA ASN A 245 5.40 -18.23 19.80
C ASN A 245 3.95 -18.49 20.23
N ALA A 246 3.28 -17.53 20.87
CA ALA A 246 1.87 -17.67 21.25
C ALA A 246 0.94 -17.76 20.03
N LEU A 247 1.22 -16.97 18.98
CA LEU A 247 0.52 -17.11 17.70
C LEU A 247 0.71 -18.51 17.13
N LEU A 248 1.95 -18.98 17.05
CA LEU A 248 2.31 -20.29 16.54
C LEU A 248 1.65 -21.44 17.32
N ASP A 249 1.65 -21.35 18.65
CA ASP A 249 1.06 -22.33 19.56
C ASP A 249 -0.48 -22.38 19.49
N SER A 250 -1.12 -21.33 18.99
CA SER A 250 -2.57 -21.29 18.77
C SER A 250 -3.03 -21.83 17.41
N LEU A 251 -2.08 -22.07 16.51
CA LEU A 251 -2.33 -22.68 15.21
C LEU A 251 -2.28 -24.23 15.34
N PRO A 252 -2.73 -24.98 14.32
CA PRO A 252 -2.67 -26.44 14.35
C PRO A 252 -1.26 -26.97 14.64
N PRO A 253 -1.13 -28.21 15.14
CA PRO A 253 0.19 -28.83 15.33
C PRO A 253 1.04 -28.77 14.06
N ASP A 254 2.35 -28.67 14.25
CA ASP A 254 3.35 -28.57 13.19
C ASP A 254 3.24 -27.32 12.31
N SER A 255 2.39 -26.34 12.65
CA SER A 255 2.28 -25.07 11.90
C SER A 255 3.60 -24.30 11.85
N GLN A 256 3.73 -23.38 10.90
CA GLN A 256 4.89 -22.50 10.73
C GLN A 256 4.43 -21.06 10.48
N ILE A 257 5.27 -20.11 10.88
CA ILE A 257 5.09 -18.69 10.57
C ILE A 257 6.24 -18.23 9.68
N ASP A 258 5.92 -17.80 8.47
CA ASP A 258 6.87 -17.15 7.58
C ASP A 258 6.66 -15.64 7.62
N ILE A 259 7.65 -14.92 8.14
CA ILE A 259 7.69 -13.47 8.14
C ILE A 259 8.44 -13.04 6.89
N VAL A 260 7.71 -12.51 5.92
CA VAL A 260 8.29 -11.93 4.71
C VAL A 260 8.40 -10.42 4.92
N TYR A 261 9.58 -9.98 5.33
CA TYR A 261 9.88 -8.57 5.55
C TYR A 261 10.42 -7.95 4.27
N THR A 262 9.65 -7.09 3.64
CA THR A 262 10.15 -6.33 2.52
C THR A 262 10.85 -5.09 3.03
N GLN A 263 12.11 -4.91 2.69
CA GLN A 263 12.94 -3.78 3.08
C GLN A 263 13.06 -2.78 1.95
N ARG A 264 13.20 -1.52 2.34
CA ARG A 264 13.58 -0.44 1.43
C ARG A 264 14.55 0.50 2.14
N TYR A 265 15.55 0.99 1.42
CA TYR A 265 16.42 2.01 1.97
C TYR A 265 15.65 3.27 2.34
N LEU A 266 16.11 3.96 3.38
CA LEU A 266 15.38 5.09 3.93
C LEU A 266 15.32 6.26 2.95
N PHE A 267 16.37 6.46 2.15
CA PHE A 267 16.37 7.44 1.07
C PHE A 267 15.35 7.11 -0.04
N GLU A 268 15.22 5.83 -0.44
CA GLU A 268 14.20 5.44 -1.42
C GLU A 268 12.79 5.58 -0.84
N THR A 269 12.65 5.33 0.45
CA THR A 269 11.41 5.55 1.19
C THR A 269 11.03 7.04 1.13
N LEU A 270 11.95 7.95 1.44
CA LEU A 270 11.76 9.40 1.30
C LEU A 270 11.36 9.81 -0.11
N VAL A 271 12.08 9.34 -1.13
CA VAL A 271 11.77 9.63 -2.54
C VAL A 271 10.36 9.15 -2.89
N SER A 272 10.00 7.95 -2.44
CA SER A 272 8.66 7.40 -2.64
C SER A 272 7.59 8.24 -1.95
N PHE A 273 7.80 8.62 -0.68
CA PHE A 273 6.91 9.52 0.06
C PHE A 273 6.74 10.86 -0.64
N HIS A 274 7.85 11.42 -1.13
CA HIS A 274 7.87 12.69 -1.85
C HIS A 274 7.09 12.58 -3.17
N LYS A 275 7.32 11.52 -3.96
CA LYS A 275 6.71 11.37 -5.29
C LYS A 275 5.27 10.84 -5.29
N GLN A 276 4.82 10.11 -4.27
CA GLN A 276 3.48 9.50 -4.24
C GLN A 276 2.33 10.48 -4.00
N GLN A 277 2.62 11.73 -3.60
CA GLN A 277 1.67 12.58 -2.88
C GLN A 277 1.16 11.93 -1.59
N CYS A 278 0.68 12.76 -0.66
CA CYS A 278 -0.14 12.34 0.47
C CYS A 278 -1.49 11.73 0.00
N GLY A 279 -1.42 10.53 -0.60
CA GLY A 279 -2.51 9.71 -1.07
C GLY A 279 -2.66 8.51 -0.16
N THR A 280 -3.15 8.79 1.05
CA THR A 280 -3.23 7.92 2.24
C THR A 280 -1.91 7.82 2.99
N PHE A 281 -1.92 8.29 4.23
CA PHE A 281 -1.05 7.94 5.37
C PHE A 281 -1.77 8.54 6.56
N GLY A 282 -2.87 7.92 6.98
CA GLY A 282 -3.63 8.29 8.19
C GLY A 282 -4.30 9.68 8.24
N THR A 283 -3.88 10.69 7.49
CA THR A 283 -4.57 11.97 7.33
C THR A 283 -3.96 12.70 6.14
N LYS A 284 -4.70 12.77 5.03
CA LYS A 284 -4.39 13.71 3.96
C LYS A 284 -4.34 15.10 4.62
N PRO A 285 -3.29 15.93 4.43
CA PRO A 285 -3.53 17.36 4.55
C PRO A 285 -4.73 17.64 3.64
N ARG A 286 -5.80 18.22 4.16
CA ARG A 286 -6.95 18.62 3.34
C ARG A 286 -6.45 19.71 2.40
N MET A 287 -5.91 19.25 1.27
CA MET A 287 -5.31 20.04 0.20
C MET A 287 -6.35 20.87 -0.55
N ASP A 288 -7.61 20.71 -0.20
CA ASP A 288 -8.73 21.44 -0.77
C ASP A 288 -8.76 22.89 -0.27
N LEU A 289 -8.27 23.12 0.96
CA LEU A 289 -8.33 24.43 1.61
C LEU A 289 -6.95 25.00 1.87
N PHE A 290 -6.84 26.32 1.83
CA PHE A 290 -5.68 27.06 2.32
C PHE A 290 -5.67 27.09 3.86
N PRO A 291 -4.50 27.27 4.52
CA PRO A 291 -4.42 27.55 5.95
C PRO A 291 -5.26 28.78 6.34
N PRO A 292 -5.89 28.82 7.53
CA PRO A 292 -5.78 27.88 8.64
C PRO A 292 -6.74 26.68 8.55
N LYS A 293 -7.66 26.66 7.58
CA LYS A 293 -8.67 25.58 7.44
C LYS A 293 -8.09 24.31 6.80
N GLY A 294 -7.05 24.45 5.99
CA GLY A 294 -6.23 23.34 5.46
C GLY A 294 -4.85 23.25 6.12
N LYS A 295 -4.07 22.23 5.73
CA LYS A 295 -2.66 22.04 6.15
C LYS A 295 -1.76 22.14 4.92
N ALA A 296 -0.63 22.84 5.05
CA ALA A 296 0.43 22.81 4.03
C ALA A 296 1.06 21.41 3.97
N ILE A 297 1.58 21.02 2.80
CA ILE A 297 2.46 19.85 2.73
C ILE A 297 3.79 20.30 3.39
N PRO A 298 4.36 19.58 4.36
CA PRO A 298 5.69 19.91 4.87
C PRO A 298 6.74 19.74 3.77
N LEU A 299 7.83 20.50 3.80
CA LEU A 299 8.99 20.22 2.95
C LEU A 299 9.55 18.82 3.28
N LEU A 300 10.21 18.17 2.33
CA LEU A 300 10.76 16.83 2.50
C LEU A 300 11.69 16.76 3.71
N HIS A 301 12.55 17.75 3.88
CA HIS A 301 13.47 17.82 5.01
C HIS A 301 12.76 18.13 6.33
N GLU A 302 11.66 18.90 6.33
CA GLU A 302 10.85 19.15 7.53
C GLU A 302 10.10 17.88 7.96
N TRP A 303 9.55 17.17 6.97
CA TRP A 303 8.91 15.88 7.19
C TRP A 303 9.91 14.89 7.74
N ALA A 304 11.09 14.79 7.13
CA ALA A 304 12.16 13.92 7.57
C ALA A 304 12.55 14.27 9.01
N LYS A 305 12.91 15.53 9.33
CA LYS A 305 13.24 15.92 10.71
C LYS A 305 12.21 15.46 11.77
N THR A 306 10.93 15.39 11.40
CA THR A 306 9.85 14.99 12.32
C THR A 306 9.63 13.47 12.40
N ASN A 307 9.86 12.75 11.30
CA ASN A 307 9.43 11.34 11.17
C ASN A 307 10.60 10.36 11.02
N PHE A 308 11.77 10.82 10.61
CA PHE A 308 12.91 9.99 10.22
C PHE A 308 13.37 9.06 11.33
N ASP A 309 13.63 9.61 12.51
CA ASP A 309 14.12 8.82 13.64
C ASP A 309 13.05 7.85 14.16
N ARG A 310 11.78 8.27 14.11
CA ARG A 310 10.67 7.42 14.54
C ARG A 310 10.51 6.25 13.58
N ASP A 311 10.47 6.52 12.28
CA ASP A 311 10.19 5.51 11.27
C ASP A 311 11.38 4.55 11.14
N GLN A 312 12.62 5.05 11.17
CA GLN A 312 13.81 4.20 11.19
C GLN A 312 13.87 3.33 12.44
N ARG A 313 13.67 3.88 13.65
CA ARG A 313 13.64 3.07 14.88
C ARG A 313 12.59 1.98 14.80
N THR A 314 11.37 2.33 14.37
CA THR A 314 10.28 1.37 14.19
C THR A 314 10.65 0.24 13.23
N LEU A 315 11.27 0.56 12.08
CA LEU A 315 11.74 -0.44 11.09
C LEU A 315 12.82 -1.35 11.69
N SER A 316 13.84 -0.74 12.31
CA SER A 316 14.97 -1.43 12.94
C SER A 316 14.54 -2.32 14.10
N ASP A 317 13.59 -1.89 14.91
CA ASP A 317 13.11 -2.64 16.07
C ASP A 317 12.23 -3.81 15.63
N ALA A 318 11.38 -3.62 14.60
CA ALA A 318 10.60 -4.70 14.02
C ALA A 318 11.50 -5.81 13.45
N ILE A 319 12.52 -5.46 12.67
CA ILE A 319 13.42 -6.48 12.08
C ILE A 319 14.27 -7.19 13.12
N ARG A 320 14.73 -6.49 14.18
CA ARG A 320 15.41 -7.13 15.32
C ARG A 320 14.48 -8.11 16.04
N CYS A 321 13.23 -7.70 16.23
CA CYS A 321 12.17 -8.53 16.80
C CYS A 321 11.98 -9.82 15.99
N PHE A 322 11.76 -9.70 14.68
CA PHE A 322 11.55 -10.87 13.82
C PHE A 322 12.78 -11.78 13.73
N ARG A 323 13.97 -11.19 13.69
CA ARG A 323 15.23 -11.96 13.63
C ARG A 323 15.40 -12.82 14.87
N ARG A 324 15.29 -12.23 16.06
CA ARG A 324 15.39 -12.99 17.31
C ARG A 324 14.39 -14.13 17.36
N ALA A 325 13.11 -13.83 17.08
CA ALA A 325 12.07 -14.85 17.06
C ALA A 325 12.33 -15.99 16.06
N SER A 326 12.99 -15.70 14.93
CA SER A 326 13.38 -16.70 13.93
C SER A 326 14.63 -17.49 14.31
N GLU A 327 15.58 -16.87 15.03
CA GLU A 327 16.79 -17.53 15.53
C GLU A 327 16.47 -18.48 16.71
N ASP A 328 15.50 -18.10 17.55
CA ASP A 328 15.12 -18.84 18.76
C ASP A 328 14.11 -19.98 18.48
N ASN A 329 13.41 -19.96 17.33
CA ASN A 329 12.40 -20.96 16.97
C ASN A 329 12.43 -21.30 15.47
N ASP A 330 12.75 -22.56 15.13
CA ASP A 330 12.91 -23.07 13.76
C ASP A 330 11.61 -23.10 12.94
N ARG A 331 10.45 -23.02 13.60
CA ARG A 331 9.12 -22.91 12.97
C ARG A 331 8.73 -21.47 12.64
N ILE A 332 9.54 -20.49 13.05
CA ILE A 332 9.39 -19.08 12.68
C ILE A 332 10.54 -18.72 11.75
N ARG A 333 10.21 -18.29 10.54
CA ARG A 333 11.21 -17.99 9.51
C ARG A 333 11.12 -16.55 9.07
N LEU A 334 12.21 -15.81 9.22
CA LEU A 334 12.35 -14.49 8.63
C LEU A 334 12.96 -14.59 7.24
N THR A 335 12.27 -14.07 6.23
CA THR A 335 12.83 -13.81 4.91
C THR A 335 12.78 -12.32 4.61
N VAL A 336 13.87 -11.77 4.10
CA VAL A 336 13.97 -10.36 3.74
C VAL A 336 13.98 -10.21 2.22
N LEU A 337 13.11 -9.35 1.71
CA LEU A 337 13.06 -8.95 0.30
C LEU A 337 13.57 -7.52 0.14
N ASP A 338 14.57 -7.30 -0.71
CA ASP A 338 15.14 -5.96 -0.95
C ASP A 338 14.50 -5.26 -2.15
N TYR A 339 13.93 -4.07 -1.94
CA TYR A 339 13.61 -3.14 -3.02
C TYR A 339 14.87 -2.40 -3.48
N ASN A 340 15.67 -3.03 -4.34
CA ASN A 340 16.68 -2.31 -5.12
C ASN A 340 16.10 -1.97 -6.50
N SER A 341 15.92 -0.66 -6.74
CA SER A 341 14.98 -0.10 -7.71
C SER A 341 15.24 -0.37 -9.20
N ASP A 342 16.42 -0.86 -9.58
CA ASP A 342 16.80 -0.97 -11.00
C ASP A 342 16.95 -2.39 -11.55
N THR A 343 16.95 -3.44 -10.70
CA THR A 343 17.32 -4.80 -11.17
C THR A 343 16.47 -5.95 -10.64
N ARG A 344 15.63 -5.74 -9.61
CA ARG A 344 15.00 -6.85 -8.89
C ARG A 344 13.47 -6.83 -8.97
N ASP A 345 12.89 -7.95 -9.40
CA ASP A 345 11.44 -8.18 -9.40
C ASP A 345 11.00 -8.64 -8.01
N VAL A 346 10.69 -7.67 -7.13
CA VAL A 346 10.27 -7.98 -5.75
C VAL A 346 8.95 -8.75 -5.71
N LEU A 347 8.08 -8.57 -6.72
CA LEU A 347 6.85 -9.36 -6.83
C LEU A 347 7.17 -10.81 -7.19
N GLY A 348 8.09 -11.01 -8.14
CA GLY A 348 8.63 -12.32 -8.50
C GLY A 348 9.30 -13.02 -7.33
N ASP A 349 10.15 -12.32 -6.58
CA ASP A 349 10.79 -12.85 -5.38
C ASP A 349 9.74 -13.23 -4.31
N PHE A 350 8.75 -12.38 -4.08
CA PHE A 350 7.65 -12.69 -3.15
C PHE A 350 6.89 -13.95 -3.58
N TYR A 351 6.57 -14.09 -4.88
CA TYR A 351 5.92 -15.30 -5.37
C TYR A 351 6.79 -16.53 -5.33
N SER A 352 8.10 -16.39 -5.54
CA SER A 352 9.06 -17.47 -5.32
C SER A 352 9.00 -17.96 -3.88
N LEU A 353 9.01 -17.05 -2.89
CA LEU A 353 8.87 -17.44 -1.49
C LEU A 353 7.51 -18.07 -1.18
N LEU A 354 6.44 -17.51 -1.74
CA LEU A 354 5.09 -18.01 -1.52
C LEU A 354 4.92 -19.42 -2.11
N ALA A 355 5.47 -19.68 -3.29
CA ALA A 355 5.46 -20.96 -3.97
C ALA A 355 6.60 -21.90 -3.56
N ASN A 356 7.36 -21.57 -2.51
CA ASN A 356 8.53 -22.35 -2.05
C ASN A 356 9.56 -22.64 -3.16
N GLY A 357 9.73 -21.71 -4.09
CA GLY A 357 10.67 -21.79 -5.21
C GLY A 357 10.18 -22.64 -6.38
N ASP A 358 8.92 -23.09 -6.40
CA ASP A 358 8.40 -23.89 -7.51
C ASP A 358 8.20 -23.02 -8.77
N GLY A 359 9.21 -23.04 -9.66
CA GLY A 359 9.32 -22.15 -10.80
C GLY A 359 8.08 -22.12 -11.71
N TRP A 360 7.42 -23.27 -11.96
CA TRP A 360 6.22 -23.27 -12.81
C TRP A 360 5.02 -22.61 -12.13
N ILE A 361 4.89 -22.74 -10.80
CA ILE A 361 3.85 -22.05 -10.03
C ILE A 361 4.14 -20.55 -10.00
N VAL A 362 5.40 -20.16 -9.83
CA VAL A 362 5.81 -18.75 -9.85
C VAL A 362 5.45 -18.11 -11.19
N ASP A 363 5.79 -18.75 -12.29
CA ASP A 363 5.44 -18.27 -13.64
C ASP A 363 3.93 -18.15 -13.82
N GLU A 364 3.16 -19.14 -13.35
CA GLU A 364 1.71 -19.11 -13.43
C GLU A 364 1.09 -17.99 -12.57
N LEU A 365 1.58 -17.79 -11.35
CA LEU A 365 1.16 -16.70 -10.46
C LEU A 365 1.46 -15.34 -11.09
N ARG A 366 2.65 -15.16 -11.67
CA ARG A 366 3.04 -13.93 -12.38
C ARG A 366 2.12 -13.66 -13.56
N ASN A 367 1.85 -14.67 -14.39
CA ASN A 367 1.01 -14.54 -15.59
C ASN A 367 -0.46 -14.22 -15.26
N ARG A 368 -0.95 -14.61 -14.09
CA ARG A 368 -2.33 -14.34 -13.62
C ARG A 368 -2.49 -13.01 -12.89
N THR A 369 -1.42 -12.24 -12.72
CA THR A 369 -1.54 -10.94 -12.06
C THR A 369 -2.25 -9.93 -12.96
N ALA A 370 -3.26 -9.24 -12.42
CA ALA A 370 -3.91 -8.14 -13.10
C ALA A 370 -3.03 -6.89 -13.02
N GLY A 371 -1.99 -6.84 -13.85
CA GLY A 371 -1.27 -5.64 -14.25
C GLY A 371 -1.12 -4.55 -13.19
N THR A 372 -0.04 -4.62 -12.43
CA THR A 372 0.50 -3.44 -11.73
C THR A 372 2.00 -3.50 -11.95
N SER A 373 2.48 -2.72 -12.92
CA SER A 373 3.89 -2.44 -13.21
C SER A 373 4.90 -3.21 -12.34
N GLU A 374 5.70 -4.08 -12.98
CA GLU A 374 6.86 -4.74 -12.35
C GLU A 374 7.81 -3.72 -11.68
N LYS A 375 7.74 -2.47 -12.14
CA LYS A 375 8.40 -1.33 -11.52
C LYS A 375 7.49 -0.64 -10.51
N ASN A 376 8.06 -0.26 -9.40
CA ASN A 376 7.39 0.59 -8.43
C ASN A 376 6.87 1.91 -9.06
N THR A 377 5.56 2.04 -9.25
CA THR A 377 4.91 3.25 -9.80
C THR A 377 4.57 4.30 -8.75
N ALA A 378 5.22 4.27 -7.59
CA ALA A 378 5.17 5.33 -6.58
C ALA A 378 5.37 6.75 -7.16
N SER A 379 5.93 6.87 -8.37
CA SER A 379 6.30 8.11 -9.03
C SER A 379 5.22 8.81 -9.88
N GLY A 380 4.05 8.20 -10.12
CA GLY A 380 3.11 8.68 -11.15
C GLY A 380 2.35 9.98 -10.85
N ARG A 381 2.52 10.60 -9.68
CA ARG A 381 1.73 11.78 -9.23
C ARG A 381 2.53 13.03 -8.85
N GLY A 382 3.84 13.06 -9.15
CA GLY A 382 4.74 14.16 -8.75
C GLY A 382 4.28 15.56 -9.18
N GLU A 383 3.62 15.69 -10.33
CA GLU A 383 3.25 17.00 -10.91
C GLU A 383 2.34 17.84 -9.99
N GLU A 384 1.34 17.26 -9.31
CA GLU A 384 0.41 18.12 -8.56
C GLU A 384 1.06 18.73 -7.31
N MET A 385 2.14 18.14 -6.78
CA MET A 385 2.89 18.74 -5.68
C MET A 385 3.61 20.00 -6.13
N SER A 386 4.27 19.97 -7.29
CA SER A 386 4.97 21.12 -7.84
C SER A 386 4.03 22.32 -8.03
N TYR A 387 2.83 22.07 -8.60
CA TYR A 387 1.79 23.10 -8.70
C TYR A 387 1.26 23.56 -7.34
N ASP A 388 1.13 22.64 -6.39
CA ASP A 388 0.67 22.96 -5.04
C ASP A 388 1.66 23.87 -4.30
N ARG A 389 2.98 23.60 -4.40
CA ARG A 389 4.05 24.44 -3.85
C ARG A 389 3.99 25.87 -4.39
N VAL A 390 3.83 26.01 -5.70
CA VAL A 390 3.65 27.32 -6.36
C VAL A 390 2.41 28.04 -5.82
N VAL A 391 1.26 27.36 -5.76
CA VAL A 391 0.01 27.93 -5.27
C VAL A 391 0.08 28.31 -3.79
N MET A 392 0.77 27.52 -2.97
CA MET A 392 0.97 27.81 -1.55
C MET A 392 1.90 29.02 -1.33
N SER A 393 2.98 29.16 -2.12
CA SER A 393 3.81 30.36 -2.09
C SER A 393 3.02 31.59 -2.53
N ALA A 394 2.23 31.48 -3.61
CA ALA A 394 1.34 32.54 -4.05
C ALA A 394 0.32 32.94 -2.97
N TYR A 395 -0.17 31.98 -2.19
CA TYR A 395 -1.07 32.25 -1.07
C TYR A 395 -0.37 33.02 0.05
N SER A 396 0.81 32.56 0.47
CA SER A 396 1.63 33.23 1.49
C SER A 396 2.01 34.67 1.10
N ASP A 397 2.18 34.93 -0.20
CA ASP A 397 2.50 36.25 -0.76
C ASP A 397 1.25 37.11 -1.03
N GLY A 398 0.04 36.66 -0.67
CA GLY A 398 -1.22 37.40 -0.86
C GLY A 398 -1.68 37.52 -2.33
N LEU A 399 -1.14 36.67 -3.20
CA LEU A 399 -1.52 36.58 -4.61
C LEU A 399 -2.75 35.67 -4.80
N ALA A 400 -2.86 34.62 -3.98
CA ALA A 400 -4.04 33.77 -3.85
C ALA A 400 -4.62 33.93 -2.44
N GLY A 401 -5.93 34.05 -2.24
CA GLY A 401 -6.47 34.11 -0.88
C GLY A 401 -7.94 34.49 -0.77
N PRO A 402 -8.60 34.12 0.34
CA PRO A 402 -10.05 34.20 0.48
C PRO A 402 -10.46 35.64 0.77
N LYS A 403 -10.72 36.43 -0.27
CA LYS A 403 -11.78 37.44 -0.12
C LYS A 403 -13.10 36.70 0.10
N ARG A 404 -14.06 37.28 0.83
CA ARG A 404 -15.36 36.62 1.14
C ARG A 404 -15.94 35.98 -0.13
N GLY A 405 -15.89 34.64 -0.24
CA GLY A 405 -16.22 33.88 -1.46
C GLY A 405 -15.07 33.14 -2.16
N GLY A 406 -13.82 33.28 -1.70
CA GLY A 406 -12.61 33.00 -2.49
C GLY A 406 -12.29 31.55 -2.89
N VAL A 407 -11.36 31.45 -3.84
CA VAL A 407 -10.94 30.24 -4.57
C VAL A 407 -10.35 29.18 -3.63
N GLU A 408 -10.85 27.94 -3.74
CA GLU A 408 -10.29 26.79 -3.03
C GLU A 408 -8.88 26.47 -3.55
N ARG A 409 -8.02 25.90 -2.70
CA ARG A 409 -6.64 25.53 -3.10
C ARG A 409 -6.63 24.54 -4.25
N ARG A 410 -7.57 23.60 -4.26
CA ARG A 410 -7.77 22.65 -5.37
C ARG A 410 -8.05 23.38 -6.69
N ASP A 411 -8.94 24.37 -6.66
CA ASP A 411 -9.31 25.15 -7.84
C ASP A 411 -8.15 26.02 -8.30
N ALA A 412 -7.37 26.58 -7.37
CA ALA A 412 -6.18 27.36 -7.69
C ALA A 412 -5.11 26.52 -8.40
N ARG A 413 -4.83 25.31 -7.92
CA ARG A 413 -3.96 24.36 -8.63
C ARG A 413 -4.52 23.98 -9.99
N GLY A 414 -5.82 23.68 -10.06
CA GLY A 414 -6.48 23.32 -11.31
C GLY A 414 -6.46 24.46 -12.34
N ALA A 415 -6.55 25.71 -11.89
CA ALA A 415 -6.41 26.89 -12.74
C ALA A 415 -4.98 27.05 -13.26
N LEU A 416 -3.97 26.90 -12.40
CA LEU A 416 -2.56 26.95 -12.82
C LEU A 416 -2.24 25.83 -13.81
N LYS A 417 -2.63 24.59 -13.52
CA LYS A 417 -2.44 23.44 -14.42
C LYS A 417 -3.12 23.64 -15.78
N ARG A 418 -4.34 24.17 -15.79
CA ARG A 418 -5.04 24.51 -17.04
C ARG A 418 -4.32 25.61 -17.80
N HIS A 419 -3.85 26.66 -17.12
CA HIS A 419 -3.12 27.73 -17.79
C HIS A 419 -1.88 27.22 -18.53
N VAL A 420 -1.05 26.40 -17.87
CA VAL A 420 0.13 25.78 -18.49
C VAL A 420 -0.26 24.94 -19.71
N LYS A 421 -1.34 24.15 -19.58
CA LYS A 421 -1.85 23.34 -20.68
C LYS A 421 -2.35 24.20 -21.85
N ASP A 422 -3.06 25.29 -21.56
CA ASP A 422 -3.69 26.15 -22.56
C ASP A 422 -2.69 27.09 -23.24
N SER A 423 -1.63 27.53 -22.53
CA SER A 423 -0.57 28.37 -23.09
C SER A 423 0.46 27.58 -23.89
N GLY A 424 0.58 26.26 -23.65
CA GLY A 424 1.64 25.43 -24.22
C GLY A 424 3.02 25.73 -23.64
N GLU A 425 3.11 26.60 -22.64
CA GLU A 425 4.35 26.91 -21.95
C GLU A 425 4.74 25.76 -21.02
N THR A 426 6.04 25.49 -20.90
CA THR A 426 6.55 24.55 -19.90
C THR A 426 7.00 25.34 -18.68
N ILE A 427 6.39 25.09 -17.52
CA ILE A 427 6.91 25.66 -16.27
C ILE A 427 8.24 24.97 -15.95
N ARG A 428 9.30 25.77 -15.82
CA ARG A 428 10.53 25.32 -15.18
C ARG A 428 10.37 25.48 -13.68
N PHE A 429 10.21 24.38 -12.96
CA PHE A 429 10.16 24.41 -11.50
C PHE A 429 11.56 24.65 -10.96
N GLU A 430 11.73 25.77 -10.27
CA GLU A 430 12.93 26.03 -9.48
C GLU A 430 12.89 25.16 -8.23
N VAL A 431 14.04 24.62 -7.81
CA VAL A 431 14.13 23.65 -6.72
C VAL A 431 14.97 24.18 -5.57
N GLU A 432 14.52 23.91 -4.36
CA GLU A 432 15.25 24.15 -3.12
C GLU A 432 15.68 22.80 -2.54
N CYS A 433 16.99 22.61 -2.45
CA CYS A 433 17.59 21.36 -2.01
C CYS A 433 18.03 21.44 -0.53
N PRO A 434 17.83 20.37 0.26
CA PRO A 434 18.39 20.26 1.60
C PRO A 434 19.92 20.39 1.65
N THR A 435 20.47 20.57 2.86
CA THR A 435 21.91 20.71 3.09
C THR A 435 22.66 19.38 2.99
N GLU A 436 23.97 19.43 2.77
CA GLU A 436 24.82 18.24 2.76
C GLU A 436 24.76 17.45 4.08
N ALA A 437 24.65 18.14 5.22
CA ALA A 437 24.48 17.51 6.52
C ALA A 437 23.19 16.67 6.61
N PHE A 438 22.11 17.13 5.95
CA PHE A 438 20.88 16.37 5.85
C PHE A 438 21.09 15.10 5.01
N TYR A 439 21.72 15.23 3.83
CA TYR A 439 21.97 14.09 2.96
C TYR A 439 22.85 13.02 3.60
N SER A 440 23.94 13.44 4.26
CA SER A 440 24.81 12.52 5.01
C SER A 440 24.04 11.75 6.09
N SER A 441 23.16 12.42 6.83
CA SER A 441 22.33 11.76 7.85
C SER A 441 21.36 10.75 7.23
N VAL A 442 20.81 11.03 6.05
CA VAL A 442 19.91 10.11 5.34
C VAL A 442 20.65 8.85 4.87
N LEU A 443 21.86 9.02 4.34
CA LEU A 443 22.70 7.93 3.88
C LEU A 443 23.19 7.06 5.04
N GLU A 444 23.64 7.67 6.14
CA GLU A 444 24.08 6.98 7.36
C GLU A 444 22.96 6.09 7.94
N LYS A 445 21.73 6.59 8.00
CA LYS A 445 20.61 5.82 8.53
C LYS A 445 20.12 4.72 7.59
N SER A 446 20.24 4.94 6.28
CA SER A 446 19.98 3.90 5.28
C SER A 446 21.02 2.77 5.39
N THR A 447 22.28 3.15 5.62
CA THR A 447 23.43 2.29 5.89
C THR A 447 23.20 1.47 7.15
N GLU A 448 22.87 2.10 8.27
CA GLU A 448 22.58 1.42 9.53
C GLU A 448 21.44 0.41 9.38
N LEU A 449 20.36 0.80 8.69
CA LEU A 449 19.25 -0.10 8.41
C LEU A 449 19.69 -1.30 7.57
N HIS A 450 20.55 -1.11 6.57
CA HIS A 450 21.10 -2.22 5.79
C HIS A 450 21.90 -3.19 6.67
N GLU A 451 22.79 -2.67 7.51
CA GLU A 451 23.64 -3.48 8.37
C GLU A 451 22.85 -4.29 9.39
N ILE A 452 21.78 -3.72 9.94
CA ILE A 452 20.86 -4.46 10.83
C ILE A 452 20.23 -5.65 10.10
N VAL A 453 19.98 -5.53 8.80
CA VAL A 453 19.25 -6.56 8.06
C VAL A 453 20.16 -7.59 7.37
N TYR A 454 21.30 -7.20 6.84
CA TYR A 454 22.17 -8.12 6.10
C TYR A 454 23.54 -8.32 6.75
N GLY A 455 23.85 -7.58 7.81
CA GLY A 455 25.22 -7.44 8.29
C GLY A 455 26.01 -6.46 7.42
N HIS A 456 27.30 -6.33 7.72
CA HIS A 456 28.17 -5.41 7.01
C HIS A 456 28.64 -5.99 5.67
N ASP A 457 28.31 -5.31 4.56
CA ASP A 457 28.76 -5.64 3.20
C ASP A 457 29.30 -4.38 2.50
N GLY A 458 30.62 -4.22 2.46
CA GLY A 458 31.24 -3.02 1.89
C GLY A 458 30.92 -2.77 0.41
N GLU A 459 30.70 -3.82 -0.39
CA GLU A 459 30.36 -3.67 -1.81
C GLU A 459 28.94 -3.13 -1.97
N MET A 460 27.98 -3.74 -1.27
CA MET A 460 26.59 -3.29 -1.30
C MET A 460 26.44 -1.86 -0.78
N MET A 461 27.18 -1.49 0.27
CA MET A 461 27.18 -0.16 0.84
C MET A 461 27.78 0.90 -0.10
N GLY A 462 28.79 0.50 -0.89
CA GLY A 462 29.31 1.30 -1.99
C GLY A 462 28.25 1.59 -3.05
N ARG A 463 27.56 0.55 -3.53
CA ARG A 463 26.47 0.68 -4.53
C ARG A 463 25.32 1.53 -4.02
N MET A 464 24.92 1.34 -2.76
CA MET A 464 23.86 2.12 -2.12
C MET A 464 24.25 3.60 -2.02
N SER A 465 25.50 3.89 -1.63
CA SER A 465 26.02 5.27 -1.55
C SER A 465 26.04 5.94 -2.92
N GLU A 466 26.44 5.22 -3.97
CA GLU A 466 26.43 5.71 -5.34
C GLU A 466 25.00 5.99 -5.82
N ALA A 467 24.08 5.04 -5.63
CA ALA A 467 22.66 5.22 -5.98
C ALA A 467 22.04 6.43 -5.26
N PHE A 468 22.35 6.60 -3.98
CA PHE A 468 21.92 7.75 -3.19
C PHE A 468 22.42 9.07 -3.78
N ARG A 469 23.73 9.17 -4.06
CA ARG A 469 24.33 10.39 -4.65
C ARG A 469 23.72 10.71 -6.00
N ASN A 470 23.55 9.70 -6.86
CA ASN A 470 22.90 9.85 -8.15
C ASN A 470 21.47 10.42 -8.01
N ALA A 471 20.70 9.97 -7.00
CA ALA A 471 19.38 10.50 -6.73
C ALA A 471 19.41 11.95 -6.21
N VAL A 472 20.40 12.32 -5.38
CA VAL A 472 20.63 13.71 -4.95
C VAL A 472 20.98 14.61 -6.14
N GLU A 473 21.89 14.18 -7.00
CA GLU A 473 22.31 14.93 -8.20
C GLU A 473 21.17 15.13 -9.20
N ARG A 474 20.24 14.17 -9.29
CA ARG A 474 19.00 14.29 -10.07
C ARG A 474 17.94 15.20 -9.41
N GLY A 475 18.20 15.71 -8.21
CA GLY A 475 17.28 16.57 -7.47
C GLY A 475 16.08 15.84 -6.88
N GLU A 476 16.15 14.52 -6.68
CA GLU A 476 15.01 13.73 -6.18
C GLU A 476 14.63 14.02 -4.72
N PHE A 477 15.53 14.70 -3.99
CA PHE A 477 15.34 15.13 -2.62
C PHE A 477 15.07 16.64 -2.48
N CYS A 478 14.91 17.35 -3.60
CA CYS A 478 14.68 18.78 -3.60
C CYS A 478 13.17 19.07 -3.71
N ASP A 479 12.70 20.06 -2.97
CA ASP A 479 11.33 20.56 -3.10
C ASP A 479 11.27 21.66 -4.17
N VAL A 480 10.07 21.94 -4.68
CA VAL A 480 9.86 23.11 -5.53
C VAL A 480 9.91 24.38 -4.68
N ASP A 481 10.81 25.30 -5.03
CA ASP A 481 10.77 26.68 -4.58
C ASP A 481 9.63 27.39 -5.33
N GLY A 482 8.47 27.44 -4.68
CA GLY A 482 7.29 28.05 -5.26
C GLY A 482 7.48 29.54 -5.55
N ARG A 483 8.27 30.28 -4.78
CA ARG A 483 8.47 31.72 -4.99
C ARG A 483 9.40 31.97 -6.17
N ALA A 484 10.56 31.32 -6.20
CA ALA A 484 11.48 31.42 -7.33
C ALA A 484 10.82 30.93 -8.63
N THR A 485 9.98 29.90 -8.57
CA THR A 485 9.19 29.43 -9.73
C THR A 485 8.22 30.50 -10.22
N ILE A 486 7.51 31.21 -9.33
CA ILE A 486 6.59 32.29 -9.72
C ILE A 486 7.32 33.40 -10.46
N GLU A 487 8.49 33.79 -9.97
CA GLU A 487 9.29 34.89 -10.51
C GLU A 487 9.91 34.53 -11.86
N SER A 488 10.61 33.40 -11.92
CA SER A 488 11.32 32.92 -13.12
C SER A 488 10.39 32.63 -14.31
N ASN A 489 9.16 32.19 -14.04
CA ASN A 489 8.19 31.84 -15.08
C ASN A 489 7.16 32.96 -15.33
N GLY A 490 7.30 34.14 -14.72
CA GLY A 490 6.36 35.25 -14.92
C GLY A 490 4.92 34.96 -14.47
N LEU A 491 4.71 33.97 -13.60
CA LEU A 491 3.38 33.47 -13.22
C LEU A 491 2.61 34.43 -12.31
N ARG A 492 3.26 35.47 -11.80
CA ARG A 492 2.69 36.41 -10.83
C ARG A 492 1.36 37.00 -11.33
N GLN A 493 1.33 37.50 -12.57
CA GLN A 493 0.13 38.12 -13.12
C GLN A 493 -0.95 37.09 -13.42
N VAL A 494 -0.58 35.90 -13.90
CA VAL A 494 -1.50 34.78 -14.12
C VAL A 494 -2.20 34.39 -12.82
N LEU A 495 -1.44 34.24 -11.74
CA LEU A 495 -1.95 33.89 -10.42
C LEU A 495 -2.86 34.99 -9.90
N ILE A 496 -2.50 36.27 -10.08
CA ILE A 496 -3.38 37.40 -9.74
C ILE A 496 -4.69 37.34 -10.54
N ASP A 497 -4.62 37.21 -11.87
CA ASP A 497 -5.80 37.29 -12.74
C ASP A 497 -6.73 36.10 -12.59
N LYS A 498 -6.17 34.88 -12.51
CA LYS A 498 -6.96 33.65 -12.47
C LYS A 498 -7.43 33.29 -11.06
N LEU A 499 -6.69 33.70 -10.02
CA LEU A 499 -7.02 33.35 -8.63
C LEU A 499 -7.74 34.47 -7.87
N LYS A 500 -7.72 35.73 -8.34
CA LYS A 500 -8.52 36.81 -7.75
C LYS A 500 -9.86 37.08 -8.43
N LYS A 501 -10.05 36.75 -9.72
CA LYS A 501 -11.30 37.07 -10.46
C LYS A 501 -12.43 36.04 -10.35
N ASN A 502 -12.15 34.84 -9.84
CA ASN A 502 -13.16 33.76 -9.72
C ASN A 502 -13.74 33.62 -8.30
N GLY A 503 -13.60 34.64 -7.44
CA GLY A 503 -14.11 34.66 -6.06
C GLY A 503 -15.21 35.70 -5.86
#